data_AF-A0A645AWQ2-F1
#
_entry.id   AF-A0A645AWQ2-F1
#
_cell.length_a   1.000
_cell.length_b   1.000
_cell.length_c   1.000
_cell.angle_alpha   90.00
_cell.angle_beta   90.00
_cell.angle_gamma   90.00
#
_symmetry.space_group_name_H-M   'P 1'
#
loop_
_entity.id
_entity.type
_entity.pdbx_description
1 polymer ?
#
loop_
_entity_poly.entity_id
_entity_poly.type
_entity_poly.pdbx_seq_one_letter_code
_entity_poly.pdbx_strand_id
1 'polypeptide(L)'
;MDLHAPQVQGFFKKPVDHLYAKELLCEYIRRQGIVNEDLVVVSPDAGSAKRAREYATELNCPVAIGDKMRFGHDENAKVLEVIGDVKDKNCLVIDDFSISGGTLVDVSYALRDKGAKKIYAALSHNVLGEEGVKKIDASPIEFLVSTDTLECPAASLSPKIRFISAAPMFAQAVKIIHDRAPMSTMFEQRVSKRLLDMSFAEQQTLL
;
A
#
# COMPACT_ATOMS: atom_id res chain seq x y z
N MET A 1 5.72 12.03 -2.09
CA MET A 1 4.67 11.03 -2.36
C MET A 1 4.24 10.46 -1.02
N ASP A 2 2.95 10.24 -0.80
CA ASP A 2 2.35 9.63 0.40
C ASP A 2 3.03 9.99 1.73
N LEU A 3 3.04 11.29 2.04
CA LEU A 3 3.44 11.78 3.37
C LEU A 3 2.61 11.07 4.44
N HIS A 4 3.29 10.56 5.47
CA HIS A 4 2.67 9.86 6.59
C HIS A 4 1.52 10.67 7.21
N ALA A 5 1.74 11.97 7.38
CA ALA A 5 0.72 12.93 7.76
C ALA A 5 0.62 14.02 6.68
N PRO A 6 -0.53 14.21 6.00
CA PRO A 6 -0.68 15.25 4.98
C PRO A 6 -0.48 16.67 5.55
N GLN A 7 -0.66 16.86 6.85
CA GLN A 7 -0.42 18.13 7.56
C GLN A 7 1.03 18.62 7.46
N VAL A 8 1.99 17.73 7.16
CA VAL A 8 3.38 18.09 6.93
C VAL A 8 3.53 19.15 5.83
N GLN A 9 2.60 19.22 4.86
CA GLN A 9 2.58 20.30 3.86
C GLN A 9 2.50 21.69 4.50
N GLY A 10 1.76 21.84 5.61
CA GLY A 10 1.61 23.11 6.32
C GLY A 10 2.87 23.59 7.06
N PHE A 11 3.91 22.74 7.16
CA PHE A 11 5.19 23.14 7.75
C PHE A 11 6.07 23.92 6.77
N PHE A 12 5.74 23.92 5.48
CA PHE A 12 6.53 24.58 4.45
C PHE A 12 5.98 25.97 4.13
N LYS A 13 6.90 26.93 3.95
CA LYS A 13 6.58 28.28 3.44
C LYS A 13 6.49 28.33 1.90
N LYS A 14 6.85 27.23 1.24
CA LYS A 14 6.85 27.09 -0.23
C LYS A 14 5.78 26.07 -0.62
N PRO A 15 5.23 26.15 -1.84
CA PRO A 15 4.29 25.14 -2.34
C PRO A 15 4.89 23.73 -2.26
N VAL A 16 4.05 22.77 -1.88
CA VAL A 16 4.40 21.34 -1.80
C VAL A 16 3.32 20.56 -2.53
N ASP A 17 3.70 19.91 -3.62
CA ASP A 17 2.81 19.01 -4.36
C ASP A 17 2.88 17.59 -3.76
N HIS A 18 1.75 17.13 -3.21
CA HIS A 18 1.64 15.82 -2.58
C HIS A 18 1.14 14.78 -3.59
N LEU A 19 2.06 13.98 -4.11
CA LEU A 19 1.73 12.85 -4.99
C LEU A 19 1.23 11.64 -4.18
N TYR A 20 0.37 10.81 -4.78
CA TYR A 20 -0.21 9.63 -4.15
C TYR A 20 0.07 8.38 -4.98
N ALA A 21 0.61 7.32 -4.37
CA ALA A 21 0.85 6.04 -5.05
C ALA A 21 -0.44 5.22 -5.27
N LYS A 22 -1.55 5.65 -4.68
CA LYS A 22 -2.85 4.95 -4.70
C LYS A 22 -3.22 4.44 -6.09
N GLU A 23 -3.13 5.30 -7.10
CA GLU A 23 -3.54 4.92 -8.45
C GLU A 23 -2.63 3.84 -9.06
N LEU A 24 -1.32 3.94 -8.84
CA LEU A 24 -0.35 2.93 -9.28
C LEU A 24 -0.58 1.58 -8.60
N LEU A 25 -0.76 1.60 -7.28
CA LEU A 25 -0.94 0.38 -6.48
C LEU A 25 -2.31 -0.26 -6.78
N CYS A 26 -3.39 0.53 -6.86
CA CYS A 26 -4.70 0.00 -7.22
C CYS A 26 -4.70 -0.62 -8.62
N GLU A 27 -4.06 0.03 -9.59
CA GLU A 27 -3.97 -0.51 -10.94
C GLU A 27 -3.12 -1.78 -11.00
N TYR A 28 -2.02 -1.85 -10.24
CA TYR A 28 -1.25 -3.09 -10.10
C TYR A 28 -2.14 -4.24 -9.60
N ILE A 29 -2.92 -4.01 -8.54
CA ILE A 29 -3.82 -5.04 -7.99
C ILE A 29 -4.91 -5.45 -9.00
N ARG A 30 -5.44 -4.51 -9.80
CA ARG A 30 -6.37 -4.83 -10.90
C ARG A 30 -5.72 -5.74 -11.93
N ARG A 31 -4.51 -5.40 -12.41
CA ARG A 31 -3.78 -6.19 -13.42
C ARG A 31 -3.35 -7.57 -12.92
N GLN A 32 -3.19 -7.75 -11.60
CA GLN A 32 -2.99 -9.07 -10.99
C GLN A 32 -4.26 -9.95 -11.02
N GLY A 33 -5.42 -9.42 -11.41
CA GLY A 33 -6.68 -10.18 -11.46
C GLY A 33 -7.26 -10.50 -10.08
N ILE A 34 -6.88 -9.74 -9.04
CA ILE A 34 -7.29 -9.97 -7.65
C ILE A 34 -8.58 -9.22 -7.31
N VAL A 35 -8.85 -8.13 -8.03
CA VAL A 35 -10.05 -7.31 -7.82
C VAL A 35 -11.26 -8.05 -8.33
N ASN A 36 -12.04 -8.59 -7.40
CA ASN A 36 -13.29 -9.28 -7.62
C ASN A 36 -14.29 -8.92 -6.50
N GLU A 37 -15.47 -9.54 -6.52
CA GLU A 37 -16.53 -9.36 -5.51
C GLU A 37 -16.12 -9.76 -4.08
N ASP A 38 -15.06 -10.56 -3.95
CA ASP A 38 -14.55 -11.06 -2.67
C ASP A 38 -13.37 -10.26 -2.12
N LEU A 39 -12.95 -9.17 -2.77
CA LEU A 39 -11.83 -8.36 -2.28
C LEU A 39 -12.30 -7.45 -1.13
N VAL A 40 -11.52 -7.39 -0.05
CA VAL A 40 -11.69 -6.42 1.04
C VAL A 40 -10.38 -5.70 1.27
N VAL A 41 -10.42 -4.38 1.26
CA VAL A 41 -9.26 -3.58 1.67
C VAL A 41 -9.20 -3.51 3.18
N VAL A 42 -8.03 -3.74 3.76
CA VAL A 42 -7.84 -3.80 5.22
C VAL A 42 -6.91 -2.68 5.65
N SER A 43 -7.34 -1.88 6.61
CA SER A 43 -6.45 -0.99 7.35
C SER A 43 -5.72 -1.78 8.43
N PRO A 44 -4.40 -1.67 8.55
CA PRO A 44 -3.64 -2.37 9.59
C PRO A 44 -3.93 -1.86 11.01
N ASP A 45 -4.30 -0.59 11.13
CA ASP A 45 -4.73 0.05 12.38
C ASP A 45 -5.81 1.13 12.13
N ALA A 46 -6.33 1.74 13.19
CA ALA A 46 -7.33 2.80 13.09
C ALA A 46 -6.79 4.10 12.47
N GLY A 47 -5.48 4.37 12.56
CA GLY A 47 -4.85 5.58 12.02
C GLY A 47 -4.81 5.60 10.50
N SER A 48 -4.60 4.44 9.89
CA SER A 48 -4.59 4.26 8.42
C SER A 48 -5.98 4.05 7.82
N ALA A 49 -7.06 4.06 8.62
CA ALA A 49 -8.42 3.71 8.16
C ALA A 49 -8.94 4.60 7.03
N LYS A 50 -8.61 5.89 7.06
CA LYS A 50 -8.96 6.83 5.97
C LYS A 50 -8.30 6.43 4.65
N ARG A 51 -7.01 6.09 4.69
CA ARG A 51 -6.25 5.63 3.52
C ARG A 51 -6.85 4.34 2.96
N ALA A 52 -7.08 3.36 3.82
CA ALA A 52 -7.72 2.10 3.43
C ALA A 52 -9.10 2.35 2.76
N ARG A 53 -9.91 3.28 3.28
CA ARG A 53 -11.20 3.66 2.67
C ARG A 53 -11.03 4.26 1.26
N GLU A 54 -10.04 5.11 1.05
CA GLU A 54 -9.77 5.71 -0.26
C GLU A 54 -9.38 4.65 -1.30
N TYR A 55 -8.57 3.66 -0.91
CA TYR A 55 -8.22 2.51 -1.76
C TYR A 55 -9.43 1.60 -2.01
N ALA A 56 -10.24 1.31 -0.99
CA ALA A 56 -11.46 0.53 -1.12
C ALA A 56 -12.45 1.18 -2.10
N THR A 57 -12.56 2.51 -2.07
CA THR A 57 -13.40 3.29 -2.98
C THR A 57 -12.88 3.19 -4.42
N GLU A 58 -11.56 3.33 -4.61
CA GLU A 58 -10.92 3.20 -5.92
C GLU A 58 -11.08 1.79 -6.50
N LEU A 59 -10.97 0.76 -5.67
CA LEU A 59 -11.12 -0.64 -6.07
C LEU A 59 -12.58 -1.12 -6.08
N ASN A 60 -13.53 -0.25 -5.72
CA ASN A 60 -14.96 -0.55 -5.61
C ASN A 60 -15.24 -1.80 -4.74
N CYS A 61 -14.69 -1.83 -3.53
CA CYS A 61 -14.84 -2.96 -2.63
C CYS A 61 -15.03 -2.52 -1.16
N PRO A 62 -15.44 -3.43 -0.25
CA PRO A 62 -15.57 -3.13 1.17
C PRO A 62 -14.22 -2.81 1.84
N VAL A 63 -14.30 -2.17 3.01
CA VAL A 63 -13.14 -1.96 3.89
C VAL A 63 -13.32 -2.71 5.20
N ALA A 64 -12.25 -3.21 5.78
CA ALA A 64 -12.14 -3.65 7.16
C ALA A 64 -11.01 -2.88 7.87
N ILE A 65 -11.07 -2.83 9.21
CA ILE A 65 -10.12 -2.08 10.03
C ILE A 65 -9.58 -2.99 11.13
N GLY A 66 -8.27 -3.14 11.20
CA GLY A 66 -7.59 -3.70 12.35
C GLY A 66 -7.64 -2.72 13.51
N ASP A 67 -8.06 -3.18 14.69
CA ASP A 67 -8.00 -2.42 15.93
C ASP A 67 -7.04 -3.10 16.89
N LYS A 68 -5.88 -2.46 17.08
CA LYS A 68 -4.79 -3.00 17.89
C LYS A 68 -4.93 -2.51 19.31
N MET A 69 -5.55 -3.31 20.16
CA MET A 69 -5.62 -3.03 21.59
C MET A 69 -4.32 -3.44 22.29
N ARG A 70 -3.82 -2.55 23.14
CA ARG A 70 -2.69 -2.82 24.04
C ARG A 70 -3.20 -2.81 25.48
N PHE A 71 -3.10 -3.94 26.15
CA PHE A 71 -3.44 -4.03 27.58
C PHE A 71 -2.16 -3.85 28.41
N GLY A 72 -1.94 -2.63 28.92
CA GLY A 72 -0.84 -2.31 29.84
C GLY A 72 0.47 -1.82 29.20
N HIS A 73 1.52 -1.74 30.01
CA HIS A 73 2.87 -1.31 29.63
C HIS A 73 3.79 -2.45 29.17
N ASP A 74 3.33 -3.71 29.25
CA ASP A 74 4.11 -4.87 28.80
C ASP A 74 4.13 -4.95 27.27
N GLU A 75 5.30 -5.26 26.70
CA GLU A 75 5.54 -5.17 25.26
C GLU A 75 4.80 -6.21 24.41
N ASN A 76 4.17 -7.21 25.04
CA ASN A 76 3.79 -8.48 24.41
C ASN A 76 2.27 -8.77 24.28
N ALA A 77 1.38 -8.06 24.99
CA ALA A 77 -0.06 -8.32 24.91
C ALA A 77 -0.77 -7.36 23.94
N LYS A 78 -0.69 -7.67 22.64
CA LYS A 78 -1.46 -7.01 21.58
C LYS A 78 -2.61 -7.92 21.15
N VAL A 79 -3.85 -7.50 21.40
CA VAL A 79 -5.02 -8.13 20.78
C VAL A 79 -5.35 -7.35 19.52
N LEU A 80 -5.43 -8.04 18.40
CA LEU A 80 -5.84 -7.43 17.14
C LEU A 80 -7.28 -7.87 16.82
N GLU A 81 -8.23 -6.98 17.06
CA GLU A 81 -9.59 -7.11 16.56
C GLU A 81 -9.62 -6.70 15.08
N VAL A 82 -10.50 -7.30 14.29
CA VAL A 82 -10.75 -6.86 12.91
C VAL A 82 -12.23 -6.54 12.80
N ILE A 83 -12.52 -5.27 12.50
CA ILE A 83 -13.86 -4.73 12.30
C ILE A 83 -14.15 -4.77 10.80
N GLY A 84 -15.12 -5.58 10.40
CA GLY A 84 -15.47 -5.83 9.00
C GLY A 84 -15.50 -7.32 8.67
N ASP A 85 -16.19 -7.69 7.59
CA ASP A 85 -16.34 -9.08 7.16
C ASP A 85 -15.24 -9.47 6.17
N VAL A 86 -14.31 -10.31 6.65
CA VAL A 86 -13.12 -10.80 5.93
C VAL A 86 -13.13 -12.30 5.69
N LYS A 87 -14.16 -13.01 6.17
CA LYS A 87 -14.23 -14.47 6.08
C LYS A 87 -14.46 -14.90 4.63
N ASP A 88 -13.72 -15.92 4.19
CA ASP A 88 -13.74 -16.49 2.84
C ASP A 88 -13.39 -15.48 1.72
N LYS A 89 -12.81 -14.32 2.09
CA LYS A 89 -12.50 -13.20 1.20
C LYS A 89 -11.01 -12.99 0.98
N ASN A 90 -10.67 -12.37 -0.15
CA ASN A 90 -9.31 -11.89 -0.41
C ASN A 90 -9.12 -10.57 0.35
N CYS A 91 -8.01 -10.43 1.08
CA CYS A 91 -7.72 -9.23 1.87
C CYS A 91 -6.51 -8.49 1.29
N LEU A 92 -6.63 -7.19 1.09
CA LEU A 92 -5.52 -6.32 0.69
C LEU A 92 -5.22 -5.33 1.83
N VAL A 93 -4.13 -5.55 2.55
CA VAL A 93 -3.65 -4.65 3.60
C VAL A 93 -2.97 -3.45 2.96
N ILE A 94 -3.42 -2.23 3.29
CA ILE A 94 -2.89 -0.97 2.75
C ILE A 94 -2.22 -0.16 3.85
N ASP A 95 -0.99 0.29 3.61
CA ASP A 95 -0.34 1.30 4.44
C ASP A 95 0.57 2.23 3.63
N ASP A 96 1.04 3.34 4.21
CA ASP A 96 2.01 4.21 3.55
C ASP A 96 3.42 3.64 3.59
N PHE A 97 3.87 3.08 4.73
CA PHE A 97 5.18 2.45 4.81
C PHE A 97 5.27 1.34 5.85
N SER A 98 6.36 0.57 5.80
CA SER A 98 6.71 -0.38 6.85
C SER A 98 8.22 -0.43 7.07
N ILE A 99 8.63 -0.46 8.34
CA ILE A 99 10.05 -0.53 8.76
C ILE A 99 10.40 -1.93 9.27
N SER A 100 9.61 -2.47 10.21
CA SER A 100 9.90 -3.77 10.83
C SER A 100 9.12 -4.93 10.24
N GLY A 101 8.10 -4.66 9.42
CA GLY A 101 7.14 -5.67 8.93
C GLY A 101 6.14 -6.15 9.98
N GLY A 102 6.35 -5.86 11.27
CA GLY A 102 5.60 -6.45 12.36
C GLY A 102 4.09 -6.22 12.27
N THR A 103 3.66 -4.99 11.98
CA THR A 103 2.23 -4.68 11.86
C THR A 103 1.56 -5.47 10.72
N LEU A 104 2.18 -5.53 9.54
CA LEU A 104 1.64 -6.28 8.39
C LEU A 104 1.53 -7.78 8.71
N VAL A 105 2.55 -8.32 9.40
CA VAL A 105 2.60 -9.72 9.80
C VAL A 105 1.52 -10.03 10.83
N ASP A 106 1.42 -9.24 11.90
CA ASP A 106 0.37 -9.37 12.93
C ASP A 106 -1.03 -9.35 12.30
N VAL A 107 -1.28 -8.40 11.38
CA VAL A 107 -2.55 -8.26 10.67
C VAL A 107 -2.83 -9.46 9.78
N SER A 108 -1.83 -9.96 9.05
CA SER A 108 -2.00 -11.13 8.20
C SER A 108 -2.38 -12.39 8.99
N TYR A 109 -1.82 -12.59 10.18
CA TYR A 109 -2.21 -13.70 11.04
C TYR A 109 -3.64 -13.53 11.56
N ALA A 110 -4.03 -12.36 12.04
CA ALA A 110 -5.40 -12.12 12.50
C ALA A 110 -6.44 -12.29 11.38
N LEU A 111 -6.13 -11.86 10.15
CA LEU A 111 -6.99 -12.07 8.98
C LEU A 111 -7.14 -13.55 8.66
N ARG A 112 -6.04 -14.31 8.65
CA ARG A 112 -6.06 -15.76 8.42
C ARG A 112 -6.89 -16.47 9.49
N ASP A 113 -6.71 -16.12 10.76
CA ASP A 113 -7.42 -16.74 11.87
C ASP A 113 -8.93 -16.41 11.85
N LYS A 114 -9.32 -15.28 11.23
CA LYS A 114 -10.72 -14.92 10.92
C LYS A 114 -11.26 -15.53 9.62
N GLY A 115 -10.46 -16.37 8.92
CA GLY A 115 -10.88 -17.10 7.73
C GLY A 115 -10.67 -16.37 6.41
N ALA A 116 -9.77 -15.38 6.33
CA ALA A 116 -9.40 -14.79 5.05
C ALA A 116 -8.80 -15.84 4.10
N LYS A 117 -9.18 -15.77 2.82
CA LYS A 117 -8.80 -16.74 1.78
C LYS A 117 -7.37 -16.54 1.27
N LYS A 118 -7.03 -15.29 0.93
CA LYS A 118 -5.68 -14.86 0.51
C LYS A 118 -5.42 -13.48 1.06
N ILE A 119 -4.17 -13.21 1.42
CA ILE A 119 -3.79 -11.94 2.04
C ILE A 119 -2.67 -11.30 1.21
N TYR A 120 -2.88 -10.06 0.82
CA TYR A 120 -1.95 -9.25 0.04
C TYR A 120 -1.60 -8.01 0.83
N ALA A 121 -0.46 -7.39 0.54
CA ALA A 121 -0.10 -6.09 1.10
C ALA A 121 0.33 -5.13 -0.01
N ALA A 122 0.01 -3.85 0.15
CA ALA A 122 0.55 -2.79 -0.69
C ALA A 122 1.02 -1.61 0.17
N LEU A 123 2.22 -1.12 -0.12
CA LEU A 123 2.86 0.00 0.57
C LEU A 123 3.32 1.06 -0.42
N SER A 124 3.18 2.32 -0.09
CA SER A 124 3.84 3.37 -0.86
C SER A 124 5.35 3.28 -0.72
N HIS A 125 5.87 3.10 0.50
CA HIS A 125 7.30 3.11 0.80
C HIS A 125 7.74 1.83 1.54
N ASN A 126 8.72 1.12 1.00
CA ASN A 126 9.28 -0.06 1.65
C ASN A 126 10.61 0.27 2.34
N VAL A 127 10.63 0.20 3.69
CA VAL A 127 11.81 0.50 4.52
C VAL A 127 12.31 -0.76 5.24
N LEU A 128 11.92 -1.94 4.78
CA LEU A 128 12.24 -3.20 5.45
C LEU A 128 13.75 -3.49 5.38
N GLY A 129 14.33 -3.84 6.52
CA GLY A 129 15.62 -4.53 6.58
C GLY A 129 15.47 -6.04 6.41
N GLU A 130 16.58 -6.78 6.40
CA GLU A 130 16.60 -8.25 6.20
C GLU A 130 15.65 -9.00 7.14
N GLU A 131 15.63 -8.64 8.43
CA GLU A 131 14.74 -9.27 9.40
C GLU A 131 13.26 -8.99 9.12
N GLY A 132 12.94 -7.79 8.62
CA GLY A 132 11.59 -7.46 8.19
C GLY A 132 11.16 -8.27 6.98
N VAL A 133 12.07 -8.43 6.01
CA VAL A 133 11.85 -9.25 4.81
C VAL A 133 11.61 -10.72 5.17
N LYS A 134 12.45 -11.31 6.03
CA LYS A 134 12.27 -12.70 6.51
C LYS A 134 10.90 -12.91 7.16
N LYS A 135 10.42 -11.92 7.94
CA LYS A 135 9.09 -12.00 8.56
C LYS A 135 7.96 -11.97 7.53
N ILE A 136 8.07 -11.13 6.50
CA ILE A 136 7.09 -11.12 5.40
C ILE A 136 7.09 -12.46 4.67
N ASP A 137 8.26 -13.00 4.36
CA ASP A 137 8.39 -14.30 3.67
C ASP A 137 7.77 -15.45 4.47
N ALA A 138 7.97 -15.47 5.79
CA ALA A 138 7.39 -16.46 6.69
C ALA A 138 5.89 -16.25 7.01
N SER A 139 5.32 -15.09 6.65
CA SER A 139 3.94 -14.74 6.99
C SER A 139 2.90 -15.34 6.01
N PRO A 140 1.61 -15.31 6.36
CA PRO A 140 0.49 -15.62 5.46
C PRO A 140 0.33 -14.68 4.25
N ILE A 141 1.12 -13.62 4.13
CA ILE A 141 1.05 -12.70 2.99
C ILE A 141 1.49 -13.45 1.72
N GLU A 142 0.70 -13.37 0.65
CA GLU A 142 0.98 -13.95 -0.67
C GLU A 142 2.05 -13.16 -1.41
N PHE A 143 1.86 -11.83 -1.47
CA PHE A 143 2.88 -10.89 -1.92
C PHE A 143 2.68 -9.52 -1.27
N LEU A 144 3.77 -8.76 -1.22
CA LEU A 144 3.81 -7.35 -0.86
C LEU A 144 4.27 -6.55 -2.09
N VAL A 145 3.42 -5.66 -2.60
CA VAL A 145 3.83 -4.71 -3.65
C VAL A 145 4.18 -3.36 -3.03
N SER A 146 5.27 -2.73 -3.49
CA SER A 146 5.59 -1.36 -3.11
C SER A 146 6.11 -0.54 -4.27
N THR A 147 6.17 0.78 -4.12
CA THR A 147 6.85 1.62 -5.11
C THR A 147 8.36 1.62 -4.88
N ASP A 148 9.13 1.98 -5.90
CA ASP A 148 10.57 2.21 -5.85
C ASP A 148 10.97 3.58 -5.26
N THR A 149 10.07 4.25 -4.53
CA THR A 149 10.36 5.54 -3.89
C THR A 149 11.52 5.51 -2.88
N LEU A 150 11.84 4.32 -2.35
CA LEU A 150 13.00 4.05 -1.53
C LEU A 150 13.70 2.80 -2.03
N GLU A 151 15.02 2.84 -2.06
CA GLU A 151 15.82 1.63 -2.28
C GLU A 151 15.69 0.70 -1.06
N CYS A 152 15.40 -0.58 -1.32
CA CYS A 152 15.29 -1.60 -0.30
C CYS A 152 16.07 -2.85 -0.74
N PRO A 153 17.41 -2.86 -0.58
CA PRO A 153 18.26 -3.94 -1.08
C PRO A 153 17.89 -5.31 -0.48
N ALA A 154 17.46 -5.34 0.78
CA ALA A 154 17.03 -6.55 1.47
C ALA A 154 15.85 -7.25 0.77
N ALA A 155 14.97 -6.49 0.10
CA ALA A 155 13.83 -7.05 -0.61
C ALA A 155 14.21 -7.82 -1.88
N SER A 156 15.41 -7.62 -2.42
CA SER A 156 15.92 -8.37 -3.59
C SER A 156 16.03 -9.88 -3.35
N LEU A 157 16.10 -10.29 -2.08
CA LEU A 157 16.18 -11.69 -1.66
C LEU A 157 14.81 -12.35 -1.49
N SER A 158 13.72 -11.58 -1.50
CA SER A 158 12.37 -12.10 -1.23
C SER A 158 11.64 -12.48 -2.52
N PRO A 159 11.00 -13.66 -2.56
CA PRO A 159 10.10 -14.03 -3.66
C PRO A 159 8.72 -13.36 -3.55
N LYS A 160 8.39 -12.76 -2.39
CA LYS A 160 7.07 -12.17 -2.12
C LYS A 160 7.04 -10.66 -2.32
N ILE A 161 8.17 -9.97 -2.25
CA ILE A 161 8.21 -8.51 -2.36
C ILE A 161 8.41 -8.11 -3.82
N ARG A 162 7.56 -7.21 -4.31
CA ARG A 162 7.55 -6.74 -5.70
C ARG A 162 7.57 -5.23 -5.73
N PHE A 163 8.22 -4.67 -6.75
CA PHE A 163 8.30 -3.22 -6.93
C PHE A 163 7.61 -2.76 -8.21
N ILE A 164 7.03 -1.57 -8.15
CA ILE A 164 6.54 -0.81 -9.31
C ILE A 164 7.21 0.56 -9.32
N SER A 165 7.50 1.09 -10.51
CA SER A 165 8.20 2.36 -10.58
C SER A 165 7.27 3.56 -10.39
N ALA A 166 7.60 4.42 -9.44
CA ALA A 166 7.00 5.74 -9.27
C ALA A 166 7.66 6.80 -10.17
N ALA A 167 8.81 6.51 -10.78
CA ALA A 167 9.55 7.46 -11.60
C ALA A 167 8.70 8.11 -12.72
N PRO A 168 7.85 7.39 -13.46
CA PRO A 168 6.97 7.99 -14.47
C PRO A 168 6.00 9.03 -13.89
N MET A 169 5.50 8.80 -12.67
CA MET A 169 4.64 9.73 -11.95
C MET A 169 5.38 10.99 -11.52
N PHE A 170 6.60 10.84 -10.98
CA PHE A 170 7.46 12.00 -10.67
C PHE A 170 7.84 12.79 -11.93
N ALA A 171 8.18 12.11 -13.03
CA ALA A 171 8.50 12.75 -14.29
C ALA A 171 7.32 13.57 -14.83
N GLN A 172 6.09 13.04 -14.73
CA GLN A 172 4.90 13.77 -15.10
C GLN A 172 4.68 15.01 -14.21
N ALA A 173 4.83 14.89 -12.89
CA ALA A 173 4.71 16.02 -11.97
C ALA A 173 5.74 17.13 -12.28
N VAL A 174 7.02 16.75 -12.47
CA VAL A 174 8.08 17.70 -12.86
C VAL A 174 7.74 18.41 -14.16
N LYS A 175 7.23 17.68 -15.17
CA LYS A 175 6.80 18.26 -16.44
C LYS A 175 5.66 19.26 -16.27
N ILE A 176 4.61 18.91 -15.53
CA ILE A 176 3.45 19.80 -15.29
C ILE A 176 3.91 21.10 -14.61
N ILE A 177 4.75 20.98 -13.58
CA ILE A 177 5.30 22.13 -12.85
C ILE A 177 6.16 23.01 -13.76
N HIS A 178 7.06 22.39 -14.54
CA HIS A 178 7.93 23.09 -15.48
C HIS A 178 7.12 23.85 -16.54
N ASP A 179 6.08 23.22 -17.08
CA ASP A 179 5.24 23.78 -18.13
C ASP A 179 4.17 24.76 -17.58
N ARG A 180 4.15 24.99 -16.26
CA ARG A 180 3.16 25.84 -15.56
C ARG A 180 1.71 25.43 -15.80
N ALA A 181 1.50 24.13 -15.98
CA ALA A 181 0.17 23.56 -16.12
C ALA A 181 -0.47 23.29 -14.74
N PRO A 182 -1.80 23.19 -14.65
CA PRO A 182 -2.47 22.91 -13.38
C PRO A 182 -2.15 21.50 -12.88
N MET A 183 -1.60 21.38 -11.66
CA MET A 183 -1.33 20.10 -11.01
C MET A 183 -2.59 19.26 -10.76
N SER A 184 -3.78 19.88 -10.70
CA SER A 184 -5.05 19.15 -10.51
C SER A 184 -5.33 18.14 -11.62
N THR A 185 -4.82 18.39 -12.84
CA THR A 185 -4.93 17.47 -13.98
C THR A 185 -4.32 16.09 -13.71
N MET A 186 -3.35 16.01 -12.79
CA MET A 186 -2.72 14.76 -12.39
C MET A 186 -3.63 13.86 -11.52
N PHE A 187 -4.63 14.44 -10.86
CA PHE A 187 -5.49 13.74 -9.89
C PHE A 187 -6.95 13.59 -10.38
N GLU A 188 -7.37 14.43 -11.33
CA GLU A 188 -8.73 14.38 -11.91
C GLU A 188 -8.87 13.34 -13.02
N GLN A 189 -7.78 13.03 -13.72
CA GLN A 189 -7.75 12.07 -14.80
C GLN A 189 -7.12 10.77 -14.33
N ARG A 190 -7.68 9.62 -14.74
CA ARG A 190 -7.00 8.34 -14.56
C ARG A 190 -5.60 8.42 -15.14
N VAL A 191 -4.63 7.86 -14.40
CA VAL A 191 -3.24 7.70 -14.84
C VAL A 191 -3.19 7.19 -16.27
N SER A 192 -2.43 7.90 -17.12
CA SER A 192 -2.35 7.54 -18.53
C SER A 192 -1.82 6.11 -18.72
N LYS A 193 -2.34 5.39 -19.72
CA LYS A 193 -1.86 4.04 -20.07
C LYS A 193 -0.34 3.99 -20.21
N ARG A 194 0.24 4.98 -20.91
CA ARG A 194 1.69 5.09 -21.10
C ARG A 194 2.45 5.15 -19.76
N LEU A 195 1.96 5.93 -18.81
CA LEU A 195 2.59 6.04 -17.49
C LEU A 195 2.56 4.69 -16.77
N LEU A 196 1.41 4.02 -16.77
CA LEU A 196 1.25 2.69 -16.17
C LEU A 196 2.17 1.65 -16.81
N ASP A 197 2.24 1.63 -18.14
CA ASP A 197 3.09 0.68 -18.87
C ASP A 197 4.58 0.92 -18.57
N MET A 198 5.00 2.18 -18.39
CA MET A 198 6.35 2.52 -17.93
C MET A 198 6.57 2.12 -16.47
N SER A 199 5.59 2.33 -15.59
CA SER A 199 5.66 1.98 -14.16
C SER A 199 5.74 0.47 -13.93
N PHE A 200 5.18 -0.33 -14.83
CA PHE A 200 5.16 -1.79 -14.72
C PHE A 200 6.13 -2.50 -15.67
N ALA A 201 7.05 -1.76 -16.30
CA ALA A 201 7.93 -2.30 -17.35
C ALA A 201 8.77 -3.53 -16.90
N GLU A 202 9.16 -3.58 -15.63
CA GLU A 202 9.92 -4.70 -15.05
C GLU A 202 9.02 -5.89 -14.63
N GLN A 203 7.70 -5.70 -14.63
CA GLN A 203 6.70 -6.70 -14.29
C GLN A 203 6.07 -7.25 -15.57
N GLN A 204 6.86 -7.94 -16.40
CA GLN A 204 6.48 -8.39 -17.76
C GLN A 204 5.16 -9.17 -17.83
N THR A 205 4.72 -9.79 -16.74
CA THR A 205 3.44 -10.51 -16.64
C THR A 205 2.21 -9.59 -16.53
N LEU A 206 2.40 -8.28 -16.41
CA LEU A 206 1.33 -7.26 -16.23
C LEU A 206 1.20 -6.27 -17.40
N LEU A 207 1.97 -6.48 -18.47
CA LEU A 207 1.88 -5.76 -19.74
C LEU A 207 0.99 -6.55 -20.72
#